data_AF-A0A2N0PG97-F1
#
_entry.id   AF-A0A2N0PG97-F1
#
_cell.length_a   1.000
_cell.length_b   1.000
_cell.length_c   1.000
_cell.angle_alpha   90.00
_cell.angle_beta   90.00
_cell.angle_gamma   90.00
#
_symmetry.space_group_name_H-M   'P 1'
#
loop_
_entity.id
_entity.type
_entity.pdbx_description
1 polymer ?
#
loop_
_entity_poly.entity_id
_entity_poly.type
_entity_poly.pdbx_seq_one_letter_code
_entity_poly.pdbx_strand_id
1 'polypeptide(L)'
;MNHIWQVMKEKQWIKSCQIFKIVKKKHILVTYDECIFYSNDGKREVWAKTGELPLRKKGNGRSIMVSEFLTEACGRFKLNAQTIENYPNIPQEACIYLIPGKNQEGYWTMNHLLEQVKSKAIPIFEALFPTCIAVFAFDNSSNHAAFLPDALVASKMNHFPGGKQLVMRSTTWGDNNQQDMCFSNDYFDEKLREKPKGMKQILLERGKWKEGLRADCQLYFVAQKGALHEIILTAGHKCELNYIEMYWGATKKFTRENCDYSWAGLQKTVPLGLDSVNLTTIRKFARKTWCYMDIYCKGIGGKLAEYAVKKYKSHRRVPDNILEELNNQLYIFYAI
;
A
#
# COMPACT_ATOMS: atom_id res chain seq x y z
N MET A 1 -30.17 -5.49 18.17
CA MET A 1 -29.08 -6.50 18.20
C MET A 1 -29.42 -7.79 17.41
N ASN A 2 -30.28 -7.75 16.38
CA ASN A 2 -30.62 -8.95 15.57
C ASN A 2 -30.96 -8.66 14.08
N HIS A 3 -30.56 -7.52 13.52
CA HIS A 3 -30.86 -7.19 12.11
C HIS A 3 -29.63 -6.80 11.25
N ILE A 4 -28.41 -6.85 11.80
CA ILE A 4 -27.17 -6.53 11.07
C ILE A 4 -26.41 -7.79 10.63
N TRP A 5 -26.69 -8.95 11.23
CA TRP A 5 -25.97 -10.20 10.95
C TRP A 5 -26.53 -11.03 9.78
N GLN A 6 -27.61 -10.58 9.14
CA GLN A 6 -28.19 -11.29 7.98
C GLN A 6 -27.54 -10.94 6.64
N VAL A 7 -26.67 -9.93 6.57
CA VAL A 7 -26.08 -9.46 5.30
C VAL A 7 -24.75 -10.15 4.96
N MET A 8 -24.16 -10.94 5.86
CA MET A 8 -22.88 -11.63 5.60
C MET A 8 -23.00 -13.11 5.24
N LYS A 9 -24.22 -13.65 5.07
CA LYS A 9 -24.42 -15.07 4.71
C LYS A 9 -24.71 -15.36 3.24
N GLU A 10 -24.73 -14.37 2.35
CA GLU A 10 -25.05 -14.62 0.94
C GLU A 10 -23.89 -14.37 -0.02
N LYS A 11 -23.57 -15.44 -0.74
CA LYS A 11 -22.66 -15.55 -1.89
C LYS A 11 -23.13 -14.65 -3.06
N GLN A 12 -23.09 -13.33 -2.92
CA GLN A 12 -23.65 -12.41 -3.92
C GLN A 12 -22.79 -11.19 -4.31
N TRP A 13 -21.49 -11.18 -4.01
CA TRP A 13 -20.58 -10.17 -4.58
C TRP A 13 -20.07 -10.49 -6.01
N ILE A 14 -20.65 -11.50 -6.69
CA ILE A 14 -20.32 -11.86 -8.08
C ILE A 14 -21.61 -11.98 -8.92
N LYS A 15 -22.50 -10.98 -8.95
CA LYS A 15 -23.68 -11.00 -9.85
C LYS A 15 -24.17 -9.64 -10.37
N SER A 16 -23.32 -8.63 -10.49
CA SER A 16 -23.68 -7.38 -11.21
C SER A 16 -22.62 -6.95 -12.22
N CYS A 17 -22.34 -7.83 -13.18
CA CYS A 17 -21.71 -7.50 -14.47
C CYS A 17 -22.15 -8.58 -15.47
N GLN A 18 -23.35 -8.46 -16.01
CA GLN A 18 -23.77 -9.23 -17.18
C GLN A 18 -23.27 -8.49 -18.43
N ILE A 19 -22.02 -8.77 -18.79
CA ILE A 19 -21.41 -8.85 -20.13
C ILE A 19 -19.98 -9.25 -19.81
N PHE A 20 -19.67 -10.56 -19.89
CA PHE A 20 -18.36 -11.17 -20.20
C PHE A 20 -18.47 -12.65 -19.83
N LYS A 21 -18.43 -13.50 -20.85
CA LYS A 21 -18.31 -14.96 -20.70
C LYS A 21 -17.10 -15.29 -19.82
N ILE A 22 -17.33 -16.21 -18.90
CA ILE A 22 -16.45 -16.66 -17.83
C ILE A 22 -15.14 -17.23 -18.40
N VAL A 23 -14.06 -16.47 -18.28
CA VAL A 23 -12.71 -17.01 -18.11
C VAL A 23 -12.29 -16.59 -16.70
N LYS A 24 -12.36 -17.50 -15.72
CA LYS A 24 -11.83 -17.24 -14.37
C LYS A 24 -10.30 -17.13 -14.46
N LYS A 25 -9.79 -15.94 -14.76
CA LYS A 25 -8.35 -15.67 -14.70
C LYS A 25 -7.88 -15.77 -13.24
N LYS A 26 -6.75 -16.43 -13.03
CA LYS A 26 -6.13 -16.55 -11.70
C LYS A 26 -5.67 -15.16 -11.25
N HIS A 27 -6.02 -14.78 -10.03
CA HIS A 27 -5.57 -13.52 -9.43
C HIS A 27 -4.31 -13.79 -8.60
N ILE A 28 -3.31 -12.92 -8.72
CA ILE A 28 -2.05 -13.01 -7.99
C ILE A 28 -1.90 -11.73 -7.16
N LEU A 29 -1.82 -11.89 -5.84
CA LEU A 29 -1.52 -10.80 -4.93
C LEU A 29 -0.06 -10.36 -5.11
N VAL A 30 0.12 -9.05 -5.25
CA VAL A 30 1.41 -8.39 -5.36
C VAL A 30 1.48 -7.34 -4.26
N THR A 31 2.38 -7.51 -3.32
CA THR A 31 2.63 -6.55 -2.24
C THR A 31 3.72 -5.58 -2.64
N TYR A 32 3.56 -4.33 -2.26
CA TYR A 32 4.52 -3.27 -2.49
C TYR A 32 4.80 -2.54 -1.17
N ASP A 33 6.03 -2.03 -1.02
CA ASP A 33 6.42 -1.12 0.05
C ASP A 33 7.81 -0.49 -0.24
N GLU A 34 8.15 0.58 0.48
CA GLU A 34 9.49 1.17 0.48
C GLU A 34 10.18 1.02 1.85
N CYS A 35 11.48 0.73 1.82
CA CYS A 35 12.27 0.59 3.04
C CYS A 35 13.59 1.36 2.98
N ILE A 36 13.92 2.06 4.08
CA ILE A 36 15.18 2.78 4.23
C ILE A 36 16.20 1.94 4.99
N PHE A 37 17.39 1.82 4.42
CA PHE A 37 18.59 1.23 5.00
C PHE A 37 19.58 2.33 5.35
N TYR A 38 20.16 2.27 6.55
CA TYR A 38 21.12 3.27 7.02
C TYR A 38 22.51 2.67 7.18
N SER A 39 23.56 3.44 6.88
CA SER A 39 24.94 2.97 6.96
C SER A 39 25.32 2.60 8.39
N ASN A 40 24.78 3.30 9.39
CA ASN A 40 25.09 3.04 10.79
C ASN A 40 23.97 2.24 11.50
N ASP A 41 23.07 1.58 10.75
CA ASP A 41 22.08 0.67 11.34
C ASP A 41 22.78 -0.60 11.84
N GLY A 42 23.04 -0.68 13.14
CA GLY A 42 23.73 -1.79 13.80
C GLY A 42 23.12 -2.16 15.15
N LYS A 43 23.65 -3.23 15.77
CA LYS A 43 23.20 -3.67 17.10
C LYS A 43 23.38 -2.55 18.12
N ARG A 44 22.32 -2.15 18.83
CA ARG A 44 22.40 -1.06 19.82
C ARG A 44 23.23 -1.46 21.05
N GLU A 45 23.22 -2.74 21.40
CA GLU A 45 23.93 -3.30 22.55
C GLU A 45 25.12 -4.14 22.10
N VAL A 46 26.26 -3.96 22.76
CA VAL A 46 27.49 -4.74 22.56
C VAL A 46 28.11 -5.02 23.92
N TRP A 47 28.58 -6.25 24.11
CA TRP A 47 29.43 -6.62 25.23
C TRP A 47 30.86 -6.14 24.94
N ALA A 48 31.39 -5.29 25.81
CA ALA A 48 32.78 -4.80 25.75
C ALA A 48 33.48 -5.09 27.07
N LYS A 49 34.81 -5.21 27.05
CA LYS A 49 35.59 -5.36 28.28
C LYS A 49 35.47 -4.10 29.13
N THR A 50 35.56 -4.27 30.45
CA THR A 50 35.54 -3.15 31.39
C THR A 50 36.63 -2.12 31.02
N GLY A 51 36.22 -0.89 30.70
CA GLY A 51 37.12 0.19 30.25
C GLY A 51 37.23 0.36 28.73
N GLU A 52 36.72 -0.57 27.93
CA GLU A 52 36.64 -0.43 26.46
C GLU A 52 35.28 0.13 26.07
N LEU A 53 35.26 1.31 25.44
CA LEU A 53 34.08 1.89 24.82
C LEU A 53 34.23 1.82 23.29
N PRO A 54 33.63 0.83 22.60
CA PRO A 54 33.67 0.78 21.15
C PRO A 54 33.01 2.04 20.58
N LEU A 55 33.84 2.92 20.01
CA LEU A 55 33.41 4.19 19.44
C LEU A 55 32.52 3.93 18.23
N ARG A 56 31.32 4.52 18.25
CA ARG A 56 30.39 4.48 17.12
C ARG A 56 30.27 5.86 16.49
N LYS A 57 30.07 5.85 15.18
CA LYS A 57 29.69 7.05 14.45
C LYS A 57 28.32 7.52 14.96
N LYS A 58 28.21 8.80 15.30
CA LYS A 58 26.97 9.41 15.78
C LYS A 58 25.93 9.45 14.65
N GLY A 59 24.67 9.13 14.98
CA GLY A 59 23.55 9.17 14.04
C GLY A 59 23.51 8.00 13.06
N ASN A 60 22.48 7.98 12.22
CA ASN A 60 22.22 6.85 11.32
C ASN A 60 23.16 6.82 10.09
N GLY A 61 23.91 7.91 9.83
CA GLY A 61 24.75 8.02 8.65
C GLY A 61 23.94 8.18 7.36
N ARG A 62 24.55 7.82 6.21
CA ARG A 62 23.88 7.90 4.90
C ARG A 62 22.86 6.78 4.77
N SER A 63 21.91 6.93 3.85
CA SER A 63 20.87 5.92 3.64
C SER A 63 20.61 5.62 2.18
N ILE A 64 20.02 4.45 1.96
CA ILE A 64 19.50 3.98 0.68
C ILE A 64 18.04 3.64 0.93
N MET A 65 17.14 4.27 0.19
CA MET A 65 15.75 3.86 0.11
C MET A 65 15.63 2.82 -1.00
N VAL A 66 14.92 1.73 -0.71
CA VAL A 66 14.65 0.65 -1.66
C VAL A 66 13.14 0.53 -1.80
N SER A 67 12.67 0.52 -3.03
CA SER A 67 11.28 0.23 -3.38
C SER A 67 11.20 -1.11 -4.10
N GLU A 68 10.29 -2.00 -3.66
CA GLU A 68 10.25 -3.39 -4.13
C GLU A 68 8.81 -3.93 -4.24
N PHE A 69 8.63 -4.89 -5.16
CA PHE A 69 7.41 -5.67 -5.30
C PHE A 69 7.67 -7.14 -4.95
N LEU A 70 6.77 -7.74 -4.19
CA LEU A 70 6.82 -9.14 -3.83
C LEU A 70 5.51 -9.88 -4.14
N THR A 71 5.64 -11.13 -4.56
CA THR A 71 4.53 -12.06 -4.67
C THR A 71 4.90 -13.44 -4.15
N GLU A 72 3.93 -14.18 -3.62
CA GLU A 72 4.12 -15.59 -3.23
C GLU A 72 4.52 -16.49 -4.43
N ALA A 73 4.15 -16.08 -5.64
CA ALA A 73 4.34 -16.87 -6.86
C ALA A 73 5.83 -17.01 -7.23
N CYS A 74 6.53 -15.88 -7.42
CA CYS A 74 7.93 -15.83 -7.84
C CYS A 74 8.86 -15.12 -6.84
N GLY A 75 8.35 -14.51 -5.77
CA GLY A 75 9.16 -13.75 -4.82
C GLY A 75 9.30 -12.31 -5.27
N ARG A 76 10.54 -11.83 -5.40
CA ARG A 76 10.85 -10.52 -5.97
C ARG A 76 10.39 -10.46 -7.43
N PHE A 77 9.95 -9.29 -7.86
CA PHE A 77 9.65 -9.04 -9.27
C PHE A 77 10.94 -8.93 -10.08
N LYS A 78 11.48 -10.11 -10.41
CA LYS A 78 12.71 -10.30 -11.16
C LYS A 78 12.48 -11.38 -12.21
N LEU A 79 12.86 -11.09 -13.45
CA LEU A 79 12.79 -12.04 -14.55
C LEU A 79 13.82 -13.17 -14.34
N ASN A 80 13.45 -14.39 -14.75
CA ASN A 80 14.41 -15.48 -14.84
C ASN A 80 15.15 -15.41 -16.20
N ALA A 81 16.27 -16.13 -16.33
CA ALA A 81 17.11 -16.11 -17.54
C ALA A 81 16.32 -16.40 -18.82
N GLN A 82 15.42 -17.38 -18.79
CA GLN A 82 14.59 -17.75 -19.93
C GLN A 82 13.62 -16.64 -20.35
N THR A 83 13.00 -15.95 -19.38
CA THR A 83 12.11 -14.82 -19.67
C THR A 83 12.88 -13.61 -20.19
N ILE A 84 14.11 -13.39 -19.73
CA ILE A 84 14.98 -12.31 -20.25
C ILE A 84 15.30 -12.53 -21.73
N GLU A 85 15.61 -13.77 -22.12
CA GLU A 85 15.86 -14.12 -23.54
C GLU A 85 14.62 -13.88 -24.41
N ASN A 86 13.43 -14.26 -23.91
CA ASN A 86 12.18 -14.08 -24.65
C ASN A 86 11.72 -12.62 -24.73
N TYR A 87 12.09 -11.78 -23.76
CA TYR A 87 11.63 -10.40 -23.63
C TYR A 87 12.79 -9.44 -23.29
N PRO A 88 13.75 -9.21 -24.21
CA PRO A 88 14.96 -8.45 -23.92
C PRO A 88 14.72 -6.96 -23.62
N ASN A 89 13.56 -6.43 -24.04
CA ASN A 89 13.17 -5.03 -23.83
C ASN A 89 12.50 -4.78 -22.47
N ILE A 90 12.18 -5.84 -21.71
CA ILE A 90 11.54 -5.71 -20.39
C ILE A 90 12.63 -5.56 -19.32
N PRO A 91 12.50 -4.63 -18.37
CA PRO A 91 13.43 -4.51 -17.25
C PRO A 91 13.59 -5.83 -16.49
N GLN A 92 14.81 -6.17 -16.11
CA GLN A 92 15.09 -7.45 -15.44
C GLN A 92 14.52 -7.51 -14.01
N GLU A 93 14.44 -6.38 -13.31
CA GLU A 93 13.86 -6.29 -11.97
C GLU A 93 13.08 -4.99 -11.75
N ALA A 94 12.01 -5.07 -10.95
CA ALA A 94 11.18 -3.92 -10.60
C ALA A 94 11.78 -3.06 -9.48
N CYS A 95 12.77 -3.57 -8.76
CA CYS A 95 13.45 -2.89 -7.66
C CYS A 95 13.99 -1.52 -8.10
N ILE A 96 13.83 -0.51 -7.25
CA ILE A 96 14.45 0.81 -7.42
C ILE A 96 15.17 1.18 -6.14
N TYR A 97 16.37 1.74 -6.31
CA TYR A 97 17.17 2.35 -5.26
C TYR A 97 17.10 3.86 -5.43
N LEU A 98 16.96 4.57 -4.32
CA LEU A 98 17.02 6.03 -4.27
C LEU A 98 17.88 6.45 -3.08
N ILE A 99 18.79 7.40 -3.27
CA ILE A 99 19.60 7.97 -2.20
C ILE A 99 18.91 9.23 -1.68
N PRO A 100 18.21 9.17 -0.53
CA PRO A 100 17.35 10.27 -0.10
C PRO A 100 18.16 11.49 0.35
N GLY A 101 17.69 12.68 -0.04
CA GLY A 101 18.20 13.96 0.47
C GLY A 101 18.08 15.10 -0.54
N LYS A 102 17.86 16.32 -0.04
CA LYS A 102 17.69 17.54 -0.85
C LYS A 102 18.89 17.82 -1.78
N ASN A 103 20.11 17.46 -1.35
CA ASN A 103 21.34 17.59 -2.12
C ASN A 103 21.81 16.26 -2.73
N GLN A 104 20.92 15.26 -2.82
CA GLN A 104 21.17 13.95 -3.42
C GLN A 104 20.12 13.70 -4.52
N GLU A 105 19.44 12.56 -4.51
CA GLU A 105 18.45 12.19 -5.54
C GLU A 105 17.02 12.63 -5.16
N GLY A 106 16.88 13.45 -4.12
CA GLY A 106 15.59 13.96 -3.67
C GLY A 106 14.86 12.98 -2.74
N TYR A 107 13.54 12.94 -2.83
CA TYR A 107 12.67 12.08 -2.03
C TYR A 107 11.80 11.24 -2.95
N TRP A 108 11.41 10.05 -2.48
CA TRP A 108 10.43 9.25 -3.19
C TRP A 108 9.08 9.94 -3.26
N THR A 109 8.46 9.93 -4.45
CA THR A 109 7.20 10.62 -4.73
C THR A 109 6.26 9.70 -5.49
N MET A 110 4.98 10.07 -5.56
CA MET A 110 3.99 9.34 -6.36
C MET A 110 4.40 9.17 -7.83
N ASN A 111 5.10 10.13 -8.42
CA ASN A 111 5.55 10.01 -9.82
C ASN A 111 6.56 8.88 -10.00
N HIS A 112 7.50 8.73 -9.06
CA HIS A 112 8.44 7.61 -9.06
C HIS A 112 7.72 6.26 -8.95
N LEU A 113 6.71 6.17 -8.09
CA LEU A 113 5.88 4.97 -7.97
C LEU A 113 5.12 4.66 -9.27
N LEU A 114 4.43 5.66 -9.83
CA LEU A 114 3.68 5.49 -11.08
C LEU A 114 4.59 5.05 -12.22
N GLU A 115 5.78 5.65 -12.33
CA GLU A 115 6.79 5.27 -13.31
C GLU A 115 7.27 3.84 -13.08
N GLN A 116 7.63 3.47 -11.85
CA GLN A 116 8.05 2.11 -11.51
C GLN A 116 6.99 1.05 -11.83
N VAL A 117 5.72 1.32 -11.48
CA VAL A 117 4.60 0.42 -11.76
C VAL A 117 4.42 0.24 -13.27
N LYS A 118 4.40 1.34 -14.03
CA LYS A 118 4.15 1.33 -15.48
C LYS A 118 5.32 0.75 -16.28
N SER A 119 6.54 1.20 -15.98
CA SER A 119 7.73 0.86 -16.76
C SER A 119 8.34 -0.48 -16.37
N LYS A 120 8.18 -0.92 -15.12
CA LYS A 120 8.81 -2.14 -14.61
C LYS A 120 7.79 -3.18 -14.14
N ALA A 121 6.97 -2.87 -13.15
CA ALA A 121 6.19 -3.89 -12.45
C ALA A 121 5.13 -4.58 -13.35
N ILE A 122 4.38 -3.80 -14.14
CA ILE A 122 3.38 -4.35 -15.07
C ILE A 122 4.04 -5.19 -16.18
N PRO A 123 5.05 -4.68 -16.94
CA PRO A 123 5.74 -5.48 -17.95
C PRO A 123 6.33 -6.79 -17.40
N ILE A 124 6.97 -6.74 -16.23
CA ILE A 124 7.52 -7.92 -15.57
C ILE A 124 6.40 -8.91 -15.20
N PHE A 125 5.28 -8.41 -14.66
CA PHE A 125 4.15 -9.27 -14.30
C PHE A 125 3.54 -9.96 -15.54
N GLU A 126 3.32 -9.22 -16.62
CA GLU A 126 2.74 -9.76 -17.86
C GLU A 126 3.66 -10.81 -18.50
N ALA A 127 4.98 -10.61 -18.44
CA ALA A 127 5.96 -11.59 -18.91
C ALA A 127 5.99 -12.86 -18.05
N LEU A 128 5.87 -12.74 -16.72
CA LEU A 128 5.90 -13.88 -15.80
C LEU A 128 4.55 -14.63 -15.71
N PHE A 129 3.44 -13.92 -15.87
CA PHE A 129 2.09 -14.44 -15.61
C PHE A 129 1.06 -13.97 -16.66
N PRO A 130 1.26 -14.29 -17.97
CA PRO A 130 0.47 -13.72 -19.07
C PRO A 130 -1.04 -14.03 -19.03
N THR A 131 -1.44 -15.09 -18.31
CA THR A 131 -2.84 -15.51 -18.18
C THR A 131 -3.49 -15.08 -16.85
N CYS A 132 -2.75 -14.39 -15.99
CA CYS A 132 -3.18 -14.00 -14.65
C CYS A 132 -3.55 -12.52 -14.58
N ILE A 133 -4.20 -12.13 -13.48
CA ILE A 133 -4.51 -10.74 -13.12
C ILE A 133 -3.72 -10.39 -11.86
N ALA A 134 -2.96 -9.30 -11.90
CA ALA A 134 -2.28 -8.77 -10.72
C ALA A 134 -3.29 -8.03 -9.83
N VAL A 135 -3.22 -8.30 -8.53
CA VAL A 135 -3.90 -7.53 -7.47
C VAL A 135 -2.82 -6.85 -6.67
N PHE A 136 -2.57 -5.57 -6.93
CA PHE A 136 -1.56 -4.80 -6.22
C PHE A 136 -2.09 -4.29 -4.87
N ALA A 137 -1.35 -4.55 -3.81
CA ALA A 137 -1.60 -4.08 -2.46
C ALA A 137 -0.50 -3.07 -2.07
N PHE A 138 -0.94 -1.83 -1.85
CA PHE A 138 -0.12 -0.72 -1.36
C PHE A 138 -0.54 -0.38 0.07
N ASP A 139 0.36 0.16 0.88
CA ASP A 139 -0.01 0.75 2.16
C ASP A 139 -0.67 2.12 1.95
N ASN A 140 -1.23 2.70 3.02
CA ASN A 140 -1.95 3.97 2.95
C ASN A 140 -1.03 5.17 3.25
N SER A 141 0.18 5.16 2.72
CA SER A 141 1.10 6.31 2.85
C SER A 141 0.54 7.53 2.11
N SER A 142 0.90 8.74 2.56
CA SER A 142 0.47 9.99 1.90
C SER A 142 0.86 10.06 0.43
N ASN A 143 1.94 9.35 0.06
CA ASN A 143 2.40 9.26 -1.32
C ASN A 143 1.52 8.33 -2.16
N HIS A 144 0.93 7.26 -1.60
CA HIS A 144 -0.05 6.40 -2.30
C HIS A 144 -1.45 6.99 -2.35
N ALA A 145 -1.77 7.90 -1.44
CA ALA A 145 -3.04 8.63 -1.39
C ALA A 145 -3.04 9.91 -2.26
N ALA A 146 -1.94 10.21 -2.96
CA ALA A 146 -1.86 11.39 -3.80
C ALA A 146 -2.71 11.24 -5.07
N PHE A 147 -3.63 12.18 -5.25
CA PHE A 147 -4.47 12.24 -6.45
C PHE A 147 -3.66 12.65 -7.68
N LEU A 148 -4.13 12.23 -8.87
CA LEU A 148 -3.59 12.73 -10.14
C LEU A 148 -3.71 14.27 -10.22
N PRO A 149 -2.83 14.96 -10.98
CA PRO A 149 -2.83 16.43 -11.06
C PRO A 149 -4.19 17.03 -11.46
N ASP A 150 -4.94 16.29 -12.27
CA ASP A 150 -6.24 16.64 -12.83
C ASP A 150 -7.42 15.91 -12.13
N ALA A 151 -7.18 15.29 -10.98
CA ALA A 151 -8.21 14.54 -10.26
C ALA A 151 -9.30 15.45 -9.68
N LEU A 152 -10.51 14.92 -9.58
CA LEU A 152 -11.66 15.59 -8.99
C LEU A 152 -11.55 15.60 -7.46
N VAL A 153 -11.10 16.72 -6.90
CA VAL A 153 -10.91 16.87 -5.44
C VAL A 153 -11.67 18.10 -4.94
N ALA A 154 -12.93 17.90 -4.52
CA ALA A 154 -13.82 19.00 -4.11
C ALA A 154 -13.22 19.89 -3.00
N SER A 155 -12.46 19.32 -2.06
CA SER A 155 -11.79 20.07 -0.99
C SER A 155 -10.69 21.03 -1.46
N LYS A 156 -10.22 20.90 -2.70
CA LYS A 156 -9.23 21.78 -3.34
C LYS A 156 -9.86 22.72 -4.37
N MET A 157 -11.19 22.81 -4.41
CA MET A 157 -11.90 23.78 -5.25
C MET A 157 -12.10 25.09 -4.50
N ASN A 158 -11.96 26.21 -5.21
CA ASN A 158 -12.31 27.52 -4.70
C ASN A 158 -13.84 27.68 -4.72
N HIS A 159 -14.35 28.59 -3.88
CA HIS A 159 -15.75 28.97 -3.95
C HIS A 159 -16.09 29.65 -5.29
N PHE A 160 -15.20 30.53 -5.75
CA PHE A 160 -15.32 31.27 -7.01
C PHE A 160 -14.31 30.77 -8.05
N PRO A 161 -14.57 31.00 -9.36
CA PRO A 161 -13.64 30.69 -10.44
C PRO A 161 -12.20 31.18 -10.28
N GLY A 162 -11.26 30.44 -10.87
CA GLY A 162 -9.85 30.84 -10.98
C GLY A 162 -9.07 30.74 -9.68
N GLY A 163 -8.06 31.61 -9.50
CA GLY A 163 -7.13 31.55 -8.36
C GLY A 163 -6.17 30.36 -8.41
N LYS A 164 -5.57 30.01 -7.26
CA LYS A 164 -4.70 28.83 -7.11
C LYS A 164 -5.50 27.52 -6.98
N GLN A 165 -6.49 27.32 -7.84
CA GLN A 165 -7.26 26.07 -7.92
C GLN A 165 -6.62 25.11 -8.94
N LEU A 166 -6.68 23.81 -8.65
CA LEU A 166 -6.26 22.76 -9.60
C LEU A 166 -7.21 22.70 -10.80
N VAL A 167 -6.63 22.53 -11.99
CA VAL A 167 -7.38 22.23 -13.22
C VAL A 167 -7.80 20.76 -13.16
N MET A 168 -9.09 20.51 -12.94
CA MET A 168 -9.62 19.14 -12.82
C MET A 168 -10.22 18.68 -14.15
N ARG A 169 -10.20 17.36 -14.40
CA ARG A 169 -10.81 16.74 -15.58
C ARG A 169 -12.34 16.83 -15.55
N SER A 170 -12.97 16.76 -16.72
CA SER A 170 -14.43 16.65 -16.81
C SER A 170 -14.95 15.35 -16.19
N THR A 171 -16.18 15.38 -15.72
CA THR A 171 -16.84 14.25 -15.03
C THR A 171 -18.27 14.08 -15.53
N THR A 172 -18.99 13.10 -15.00
CA THR A 172 -20.42 12.94 -15.21
C THR A 172 -21.17 13.16 -13.90
N TRP A 173 -22.41 13.63 -13.99
CA TRP A 173 -23.29 13.89 -12.86
C TRP A 173 -24.72 13.41 -13.15
N GLY A 174 -25.30 12.65 -12.21
CA GLY A 174 -26.62 12.04 -12.40
C GLY A 174 -26.65 11.03 -13.56
N ASP A 175 -27.77 10.98 -14.27
CA ASP A 175 -28.00 10.09 -15.41
C ASP A 175 -27.20 10.54 -16.66
N ASN A 176 -25.86 10.43 -16.60
CA ASN A 176 -24.92 10.71 -17.69
C ASN A 176 -24.80 12.17 -18.17
N ASN A 177 -25.15 13.18 -17.37
CA ASN A 177 -24.87 14.56 -17.76
C ASN A 177 -23.37 14.84 -17.63
N GLN A 178 -22.73 15.22 -18.74
CA GLN A 178 -21.34 15.65 -18.72
C GLN A 178 -21.21 16.97 -17.97
N GLN A 179 -20.22 17.04 -17.09
CA GLN A 179 -19.87 18.21 -16.30
C GLN A 179 -18.41 18.57 -16.58
N ASP A 180 -18.20 19.68 -17.28
CA ASP A 180 -16.87 20.26 -17.41
C ASP A 180 -16.52 21.07 -16.18
N MET A 181 -15.29 20.89 -15.70
CA MET A 181 -14.77 21.52 -14.48
C MET A 181 -14.03 22.83 -14.76
N CYS A 182 -13.83 23.17 -16.04
CA CYS A 182 -13.24 24.42 -16.50
C CYS A 182 -14.19 25.12 -17.48
N PHE A 183 -14.05 26.43 -17.61
CA PHE A 183 -14.79 27.16 -18.65
C PHE A 183 -14.22 26.83 -20.03
N SER A 184 -15.09 26.78 -21.02
CA SER A 184 -14.69 26.60 -22.42
C SER A 184 -13.89 27.81 -22.92
N ASN A 185 -13.10 27.61 -23.98
CA ASN A 185 -12.31 28.67 -24.59
C ASN A 185 -13.18 29.74 -25.28
N ASP A 186 -14.42 29.40 -25.65
CA ASP A 186 -15.40 30.33 -26.22
C ASP A 186 -16.32 30.98 -25.17
N TYR A 187 -15.99 30.88 -23.88
CA TYR A 187 -16.83 31.44 -22.81
C TYR A 187 -16.97 32.97 -22.93
N PHE A 188 -18.17 33.47 -22.64
CA PHE A 188 -18.54 34.88 -22.86
C PHE A 188 -17.66 35.87 -22.07
N ASP A 189 -17.23 35.49 -20.87
CA ASP A 189 -16.27 36.27 -20.08
C ASP A 189 -14.84 35.83 -20.42
N GLU A 190 -14.14 36.69 -21.17
CA GLU A 190 -12.75 36.50 -21.58
C GLU A 190 -11.81 36.22 -20.40
N LYS A 191 -12.09 36.80 -19.22
CA LYS A 191 -11.24 36.61 -18.04
C LYS A 191 -11.40 35.24 -17.43
N LEU A 192 -12.45 34.49 -17.78
CA LEU A 192 -12.76 33.18 -17.20
C LEU A 192 -12.48 32.02 -18.16
N ARG A 193 -12.23 32.29 -19.45
CA ARG A 193 -11.87 31.25 -20.43
C ARG A 193 -10.75 30.36 -19.93
N GLU A 194 -10.95 29.05 -20.07
CA GLU A 194 -10.04 27.97 -19.64
C GLU A 194 -9.73 27.93 -18.13
N LYS A 195 -10.30 28.84 -17.32
CA LYS A 195 -10.08 28.83 -15.88
C LYS A 195 -10.91 27.75 -15.20
N PRO A 196 -10.42 27.19 -14.09
CA PRO A 196 -11.19 26.24 -13.31
C PRO A 196 -12.43 26.92 -12.70
N LYS A 197 -13.57 26.22 -12.79
CA LYS A 197 -14.85 26.64 -12.19
C LYS A 197 -14.79 26.48 -10.67
N GLY A 198 -15.33 27.45 -9.95
CA GLY A 198 -15.52 27.35 -8.50
C GLY A 198 -16.72 26.48 -8.13
N MET A 199 -16.81 26.06 -6.86
CA MET A 199 -17.91 25.25 -6.34
C MET A 199 -19.28 25.89 -6.59
N LYS A 200 -19.39 27.22 -6.45
CA LYS A 200 -20.64 27.94 -6.70
C LYS A 200 -21.13 27.75 -8.14
N GLN A 201 -20.22 27.91 -9.11
CA GLN A 201 -20.55 27.76 -10.53
C GLN A 201 -21.03 26.34 -10.85
N ILE A 202 -20.33 25.32 -10.36
CA ILE A 202 -20.71 23.91 -10.57
C ILE A 202 -22.07 23.59 -9.93
N LEU A 203 -22.33 24.09 -8.72
CA LEU A 203 -23.61 23.88 -8.04
C LEU A 203 -24.77 24.61 -8.75
N LEU A 204 -24.51 25.79 -9.33
CA LEU A 204 -25.49 26.50 -10.15
C LEU A 204 -25.81 25.71 -11.42
N GLU A 205 -24.80 25.23 -12.15
CA GLU A 205 -24.97 24.40 -13.35
C GLU A 205 -25.75 23.11 -13.06
N ARG A 206 -25.59 22.54 -11.86
CA ARG A 206 -26.33 21.36 -11.41
C ARG A 206 -27.73 21.66 -10.85
N GLY A 207 -28.13 22.92 -10.74
CA GLY A 207 -29.39 23.33 -10.10
C GLY A 207 -29.45 22.97 -8.60
N LYS A 208 -28.31 22.92 -7.91
CA LYS A 208 -28.19 22.54 -6.48
C LYS A 208 -27.76 23.70 -5.58
N TRP A 209 -27.47 24.87 -6.14
CA TRP A 209 -27.10 26.06 -5.35
C TRP A 209 -28.28 26.57 -4.52
N LYS A 210 -28.00 26.95 -3.26
CA LYS A 210 -28.92 27.63 -2.35
C LYS A 210 -28.17 28.72 -1.58
N GLU A 211 -28.82 29.85 -1.32
CA GLU A 211 -28.25 30.92 -0.49
C GLU A 211 -28.05 30.42 0.96
N GLY A 212 -26.97 30.87 1.60
CA GLY A 212 -26.61 30.46 2.96
C GLY A 212 -25.85 29.12 3.10
N LEU A 213 -25.49 28.47 1.98
CA LEU A 213 -24.59 27.31 2.02
C LEU A 213 -23.19 27.73 2.49
N ARG A 214 -22.69 27.08 3.53
CA ARG A 214 -21.28 27.21 3.92
C ARG A 214 -20.43 26.48 2.89
N ALA A 215 -19.33 27.10 2.44
CA ALA A 215 -18.29 26.48 1.63
C ALA A 215 -17.46 25.49 2.46
N ASP A 216 -18.14 24.61 3.18
CA ASP A 216 -17.58 23.63 4.06
C ASP A 216 -17.89 22.25 3.48
N CYS A 217 -16.89 21.69 2.80
CA CYS A 217 -16.96 20.37 2.21
C CYS A 217 -16.80 19.25 3.27
N GLN A 218 -17.05 19.54 4.56
CA GLN A 218 -17.04 18.52 5.61
C GLN A 218 -18.31 17.66 5.64
N LEU A 219 -19.46 18.13 5.11
CA LEU A 219 -20.76 17.48 5.34
C LEU A 219 -21.39 16.72 4.17
N TYR A 220 -20.93 16.91 2.91
CA TYR A 220 -21.42 16.12 1.76
C TYR A 220 -20.43 15.03 1.30
N PHE A 221 -19.24 15.00 1.89
CA PHE A 221 -18.27 13.91 1.79
C PHE A 221 -17.69 13.62 3.18
N VAL A 222 -18.56 13.39 4.17
CA VAL A 222 -18.16 12.91 5.50
C VAL A 222 -17.33 11.64 5.29
N ALA A 223 -16.03 11.77 5.54
CA ALA A 223 -15.07 10.70 5.77
C ALA A 223 -15.35 9.39 4.99
N GLN A 224 -15.04 9.34 3.69
CA GLN A 224 -14.61 8.04 3.16
C GLN A 224 -13.17 7.77 3.60
N LYS A 225 -13.01 7.47 4.90
CA LYS A 225 -12.30 6.23 5.21
C LYS A 225 -13.32 5.16 4.84
N GLY A 226 -13.03 4.32 3.83
CA GLY A 226 -13.97 3.25 3.49
C GLY A 226 -14.39 2.51 4.76
N ALA A 227 -15.60 1.98 4.86
CA ALA A 227 -16.06 1.26 6.06
C ALA A 227 -15.02 0.22 6.55
N LEU A 228 -14.27 -0.36 5.60
CA LEU A 228 -13.10 -1.20 5.85
C LEU A 228 -11.98 -0.49 6.63
N HIS A 229 -11.63 0.74 6.28
CA HIS A 229 -10.58 1.56 6.87
C HIS A 229 -10.94 2.04 8.29
N GLU A 230 -12.21 2.36 8.55
CA GLU A 230 -12.69 2.66 9.90
C GLU A 230 -12.72 1.40 10.78
N ILE A 231 -13.18 0.26 10.25
CA ILE A 231 -13.15 -1.03 10.97
C ILE A 231 -11.71 -1.49 11.23
N ILE A 232 -10.80 -1.36 10.26
CA ILE A 232 -9.39 -1.77 10.35
C ILE A 232 -8.64 -0.94 11.42
N LEU A 233 -8.83 0.38 11.45
CA LEU A 233 -8.18 1.25 12.45
C LEU A 233 -8.82 1.10 13.84
N THR A 234 -10.15 0.99 13.91
CA THR A 234 -10.88 0.88 15.19
C THR A 234 -10.71 -0.50 15.83
N ALA A 235 -10.44 -1.55 15.04
CA ALA A 235 -10.06 -2.87 15.53
C ALA A 235 -8.53 -3.04 15.77
N GLY A 236 -7.74 -1.96 15.61
CA GLY A 236 -6.32 -1.94 15.96
C GLY A 236 -5.40 -2.68 14.99
N HIS A 237 -5.78 -2.86 13.73
CA HIS A 237 -4.95 -3.58 12.76
C HIS A 237 -3.75 -2.74 12.29
N LYS A 238 -2.60 -3.42 12.28
CA LYS A 238 -1.25 -2.92 12.04
C LYS A 238 -0.76 -3.32 10.64
N CYS A 239 0.39 -2.77 10.24
CA CYS A 239 1.23 -3.13 9.08
C CYS A 239 1.52 -4.63 8.86
N GLU A 240 1.10 -5.50 9.78
CA GLU A 240 1.29 -6.95 9.78
C GLU A 240 0.62 -7.69 8.60
N LEU A 241 -0.27 -7.02 7.86
CA LEU A 241 -0.97 -7.60 6.72
C LEU A 241 -0.24 -7.44 5.37
N ASN A 242 0.88 -6.72 5.35
CA ASN A 242 1.74 -6.61 4.19
C ASN A 242 3.03 -7.42 4.42
N TYR A 243 3.11 -8.65 3.89
CA TYR A 243 4.23 -9.55 4.19
C TYR A 243 5.60 -9.06 3.69
N ILE A 244 5.64 -8.03 2.85
CA ILE A 244 6.88 -7.35 2.47
C ILE A 244 7.59 -6.73 3.67
N GLU A 245 6.87 -6.37 4.72
CA GLU A 245 7.45 -5.88 5.98
C GLU A 245 8.31 -6.95 6.66
N MET A 246 7.89 -8.22 6.57
CA MET A 246 8.69 -9.34 7.06
C MET A 246 9.93 -9.57 6.20
N TYR A 247 9.81 -9.34 4.88
CA TYR A 247 10.95 -9.38 3.96
C TYR A 247 11.95 -8.27 4.31
N TRP A 248 11.49 -7.03 4.56
CA TRP A 248 12.36 -5.95 5.02
C TRP A 248 13.03 -6.26 6.35
N GLY A 249 12.31 -6.86 7.30
CA GLY A 249 12.89 -7.31 8.56
C GLY A 249 14.03 -8.31 8.35
N ALA A 250 13.85 -9.28 7.45
CA ALA A 250 14.88 -10.26 7.10
C ALA A 250 16.07 -9.63 6.37
N THR A 251 15.83 -8.78 5.37
CA THR A 251 16.87 -8.08 4.64
C THR A 251 17.67 -7.14 5.54
N LYS A 252 17.01 -6.35 6.40
CA LYS A 252 17.69 -5.48 7.38
C LYS A 252 18.52 -6.27 8.36
N LYS A 253 18.05 -7.43 8.81
CA LYS A 253 18.85 -8.32 9.66
C LYS A 253 20.12 -8.75 8.92
N PHE A 254 20.01 -9.21 7.67
CA PHE A 254 21.18 -9.57 6.87
C PHE A 254 22.14 -8.38 6.71
N THR A 255 21.62 -7.19 6.39
CA THR A 255 22.46 -5.99 6.23
C THR A 255 23.19 -5.65 7.53
N ARG A 256 22.54 -5.72 8.69
CA ARG A 256 23.17 -5.47 10.00
C ARG A 256 24.27 -6.49 10.33
N GLU A 257 24.12 -7.72 9.87
CA GLU A 257 25.08 -8.80 10.14
C GLU A 257 26.29 -8.76 9.19
N ASN A 258 26.18 -8.09 8.04
CA ASN A 258 27.19 -8.13 6.97
C ASN A 258 27.76 -6.75 6.58
N CYS A 259 27.17 -5.64 7.05
CA CYS A 259 27.63 -4.29 6.76
C CYS A 259 28.79 -3.89 7.68
N ASP A 260 29.82 -3.27 7.12
CA ASP A 260 30.98 -2.71 7.82
C ASP A 260 30.72 -1.30 8.40
N TYR A 261 29.47 -0.84 8.34
CA TYR A 261 29.03 0.50 8.71
C TYR A 261 29.68 1.64 7.93
N SER A 262 30.11 1.36 6.70
CA SER A 262 30.55 2.35 5.72
C SER A 262 29.48 2.58 4.65
N TRP A 263 29.56 3.71 3.94
CA TRP A 263 28.66 3.98 2.83
C TRP A 263 28.84 2.97 1.68
N ALA A 264 30.10 2.67 1.32
CA ALA A 264 30.41 1.71 0.27
C ALA A 264 29.97 0.28 0.66
N GLY A 265 30.17 -0.10 1.93
CA GLY A 265 29.70 -1.37 2.45
C GLY A 265 28.19 -1.47 2.44
N LEU A 266 27.46 -0.39 2.78
CA LEU A 266 26.01 -0.36 2.66
C LEU A 266 25.55 -0.58 1.21
N GLN A 267 26.14 0.13 0.25
CA GLN A 267 25.81 -0.01 -1.18
C GLN A 267 26.03 -1.44 -1.70
N LYS A 268 27.08 -2.12 -1.22
CA LYS A 268 27.35 -3.51 -1.57
C LYS A 268 26.41 -4.50 -0.85
N THR A 269 26.09 -4.24 0.41
CA THR A 269 25.38 -5.20 1.27
C THR A 269 23.88 -5.19 1.05
N VAL A 270 23.27 -4.05 0.71
CA VAL A 270 21.81 -3.97 0.51
C VAL A 270 21.33 -4.91 -0.60
N PRO A 271 21.90 -4.91 -1.83
CA PRO A 271 21.51 -5.86 -2.87
C PRO A 271 21.66 -7.32 -2.45
N LEU A 272 22.78 -7.66 -1.78
CA LEU A 272 23.01 -9.01 -1.24
C LEU A 272 21.96 -9.41 -0.20
N GLY A 273 21.53 -8.46 0.63
CA GLY A 273 20.47 -8.71 1.61
C GLY A 273 19.11 -8.93 0.96
N LEU A 274 18.80 -8.26 -0.15
CA LEU A 274 17.57 -8.49 -0.91
C LEU A 274 17.56 -9.90 -1.50
N ASP A 275 18.68 -10.32 -2.11
CA ASP A 275 18.83 -11.65 -2.71
C ASP A 275 18.97 -12.78 -1.67
N SER A 276 19.32 -12.47 -0.42
CA SER A 276 19.43 -13.46 0.66
C SER A 276 18.09 -14.11 1.04
N VAL A 277 16.97 -13.43 0.79
CA VAL A 277 15.64 -13.89 1.18
C VAL A 277 15.02 -14.72 0.05
N ASN A 278 15.21 -16.02 0.11
CA ASN A 278 14.70 -16.94 -0.92
C ASN A 278 13.16 -17.03 -0.96
N LEU A 279 12.65 -17.55 -2.08
CA LEU A 279 11.22 -17.74 -2.35
C LEU A 279 10.51 -18.59 -1.28
N THR A 280 11.16 -19.61 -0.74
CA THR A 280 10.59 -20.45 0.33
C THR A 280 10.30 -19.64 1.60
N THR A 281 11.18 -18.69 1.92
CA THR A 281 11.02 -17.77 3.06
C THR A 281 9.91 -16.75 2.78
N ILE A 282 9.87 -16.17 1.59
CA ILE A 282 8.78 -15.25 1.17
C ILE A 282 7.42 -15.94 1.26
N ARG A 283 7.29 -17.19 0.79
CA ARG A 283 6.07 -18.00 0.93
C ARG A 283 5.68 -18.26 2.38
N LYS A 284 6.65 -18.40 3.30
CA LYS A 284 6.37 -18.50 4.74
C LYS A 284 5.81 -17.18 5.29
N PHE A 285 6.30 -16.03 4.83
CA PHE A 285 5.78 -14.72 5.24
C PHE A 285 4.36 -14.49 4.72
N ALA A 286 4.09 -14.82 3.45
CA ALA A 286 2.75 -14.76 2.87
C ALA A 286 1.77 -15.65 3.65
N ARG A 287 2.12 -16.92 3.91
CA ARG A 287 1.27 -17.82 4.72
C ARG A 287 1.01 -17.32 6.13
N LYS A 288 2.02 -16.75 6.80
CA LYS A 288 1.83 -16.16 8.12
C LYS A 288 0.81 -15.03 8.07
N THR A 289 0.87 -14.19 7.05
CA THR A 289 -0.09 -13.10 6.82
C THR A 289 -1.50 -13.63 6.58
N TRP A 290 -1.65 -14.66 5.74
CA TRP A 290 -2.94 -15.33 5.54
C TRP A 290 -3.53 -15.88 6.85
N CYS A 291 -2.71 -16.45 7.74
CA CYS A 291 -3.17 -16.89 9.05
C CYS A 291 -3.66 -15.73 9.92
N TYR A 292 -2.96 -14.60 9.94
CA TYR A 292 -3.44 -13.40 10.64
C TYR A 292 -4.77 -12.91 10.06
N MET A 293 -4.90 -12.85 8.73
CA MET A 293 -6.15 -12.46 8.08
C MET A 293 -7.31 -13.39 8.46
N ASP A 294 -7.10 -14.72 8.49
CA ASP A 294 -8.12 -15.69 8.91
C ASP A 294 -8.54 -15.46 10.38
N ILE A 295 -7.58 -15.24 11.27
CA ILE A 295 -7.82 -14.96 12.69
C ILE A 295 -8.58 -13.64 12.89
N TYR A 296 -8.21 -12.59 12.14
CA TYR A 296 -8.89 -11.31 12.17
C TYR A 296 -10.31 -11.39 11.63
N CYS A 297 -10.55 -12.15 10.55
CA CYS A 297 -11.89 -12.43 10.04
C CYS A 297 -12.77 -13.17 11.08
N LYS A 298 -12.15 -13.90 12.01
CA LYS A 298 -12.81 -14.56 13.15
C LYS A 298 -13.00 -13.65 14.37
N GLY A 299 -12.66 -12.37 14.26
CA GLY A 299 -12.84 -11.37 15.31
C GLY A 299 -11.78 -11.40 16.43
N ILE A 300 -10.67 -12.10 16.23
CA ILE A 300 -9.61 -12.23 17.25
C ILE A 300 -8.49 -11.24 16.97
N GLY A 301 -8.29 -10.26 17.85
CA GLY A 301 -7.27 -9.22 17.69
C GLY A 301 -6.09 -9.32 18.67
N GLY A 302 -5.11 -8.43 18.49
CA GLY A 302 -4.04 -8.15 19.45
C GLY A 302 -3.20 -9.37 19.86
N LYS A 303 -2.89 -9.46 21.16
CA LYS A 303 -2.05 -10.54 21.72
C LYS A 303 -2.64 -11.94 21.52
N LEU A 304 -3.98 -12.05 21.49
CA LEU A 304 -4.66 -13.33 21.25
C LEU A 304 -4.41 -13.80 19.81
N ALA A 305 -4.37 -12.89 18.85
CA ALA A 305 -4.02 -13.23 17.46
C ALA A 305 -2.58 -13.73 17.35
N GLU A 306 -1.62 -13.06 18.02
CA GLU A 306 -0.23 -13.51 18.06
C GLU A 306 -0.09 -14.92 18.66
N TYR A 307 -0.78 -15.17 19.77
CA TYR A 307 -0.81 -16.49 20.41
C TYR A 307 -1.41 -17.56 19.47
N ALA A 308 -2.54 -17.25 18.83
CA ALA A 308 -3.20 -18.14 17.87
C ALA A 308 -2.29 -18.50 16.69
N VAL A 309 -1.64 -17.50 16.07
CA VAL A 309 -0.68 -17.74 14.96
C VAL A 309 0.49 -18.61 15.42
N LYS A 310 0.98 -18.41 16.65
CA LYS A 310 2.06 -19.23 17.21
C LYS A 310 1.61 -20.67 17.45
N LYS A 311 0.42 -20.87 18.02
CA LYS A 311 -0.18 -22.19 18.29
C LYS A 311 -0.42 -22.98 17.00
N TYR A 312 -0.94 -22.31 15.96
CA TYR A 312 -1.32 -22.94 14.70
C TYR A 312 -0.27 -22.80 13.58
N LYS A 313 0.99 -22.51 13.91
CA LYS A 313 2.08 -22.29 12.95
C LYS A 313 2.29 -23.44 11.96
N SER A 314 2.05 -24.69 12.38
CA SER A 314 2.17 -25.89 11.53
C SER A 314 0.93 -26.19 10.70
N HIS A 315 -0.18 -25.50 10.95
CA HIS A 315 -1.46 -25.74 10.30
C HIS A 315 -1.64 -24.77 9.13
N ARG A 316 -2.35 -25.22 8.09
CA ARG A 316 -2.68 -24.37 6.93
C ARG A 316 -3.87 -23.43 7.19
N ARG A 317 -4.65 -23.70 8.22
CA ARG A 317 -5.82 -22.92 8.62
C ARG A 317 -5.96 -22.96 10.13
N VAL A 318 -6.57 -21.93 10.67
CA VAL A 318 -6.96 -21.89 12.08
C VAL A 318 -8.34 -22.56 12.20
N PRO A 319 -8.64 -23.34 13.25
CA PRO A 319 -9.98 -23.86 13.49
C PRO A 319 -11.02 -22.74 13.60
N ASP A 320 -12.28 -23.02 13.25
CA ASP A 320 -13.35 -22.02 13.31
C ASP A 320 -13.82 -21.75 14.75
N ASN A 321 -13.65 -22.73 15.65
CA ASN A 321 -13.97 -22.66 17.07
C ASN A 321 -12.83 -22.08 17.94
N ILE A 322 -11.82 -21.45 17.33
CA ILE A 322 -10.66 -20.94 18.08
C ILE A 322 -11.05 -19.92 19.16
N LEU A 323 -12.11 -19.12 18.95
CA LEU A 323 -12.56 -18.14 19.94
C LEU A 323 -13.03 -18.83 21.24
N GLU A 324 -13.79 -19.92 21.12
CA GLU A 324 -14.25 -20.73 22.25
C GLU A 324 -13.06 -21.42 22.95
N GLU A 325 -12.11 -21.93 22.17
CA GLU A 325 -10.91 -22.58 22.70
C GLU A 325 -10.02 -21.60 23.51
N LEU A 326 -9.84 -20.37 23.01
CA LEU A 326 -9.06 -19.34 23.69
C LEU A 326 -9.78 -18.79 24.92
N ASN A 327 -11.11 -18.65 24.88
CA ASN A 327 -11.90 -18.23 26.03
C ASN A 327 -11.89 -19.28 27.15
N ASN A 328 -11.93 -20.57 26.80
CA ASN A 328 -11.79 -21.66 27.77
C ASN A 328 -10.39 -21.70 28.43
N GLN A 329 -9.34 -21.31 27.72
CA GLN A 329 -7.99 -21.20 28.30
C GLN A 329 -7.84 -19.97 29.22
N LEU A 330 -8.54 -18.87 28.97
CA LEU A 330 -8.57 -17.69 29.86
C LEU A 330 -9.26 -17.99 31.20
N TYR A 331 -10.32 -18.80 31.21
CA TYR A 331 -10.98 -19.24 32.45
C TYR A 331 -10.07 -20.07 33.37
N ILE A 332 -9.08 -20.78 32.81
CA ILE A 332 -8.11 -21.56 33.60
C ILE A 332 -7.07 -20.66 34.29
N PHE A 333 -6.75 -19.49 33.70
CA PHE A 333 -5.80 -18.53 34.30
C PHE A 333 -6.40 -17.67 35.42
N TYR A 334 -7.72 -17.57 35.53
CA TYR A 334 -8.41 -16.86 36.62
C TYR A 334 -8.93 -17.81 37.74
N ALA A 335 -8.69 -19.12 37.62
CA ALA A 335 -9.11 -20.14 38.59
C ALA A 335 -7.94 -20.70 39.43
N ILE A 336 -6.77 -20.06 39.37
CA ILE A 336 -5.60 -20.26 40.24
C ILE A 336 -5.25 -18.90 40.83
#